data_AF-A0A3B6SFZ5-F1
#
_entry.id   AF-A0A3B6SFZ5-F1
#
_cell.length_a   1.000
_cell.length_b   1.000
_cell.length_c   1.000
_cell.angle_alpha   90.00
_cell.angle_beta   90.00
_cell.angle_gamma   90.00
#
_symmetry.space_group_name_H-M   'P 1'
#
loop_
_entity.id
_entity.type
_entity.pdbx_description
1 polymer ?
#
loop_
_entity_poly.entity_id
_entity_poly.type
_entity_poly.pdbx_seq_one_letter_code
_entity_poly.pdbx_strand_id
1 'polypeptide(L)'
;MLKIAVVKHPSLLRSSEDNLRNTVEFLINKVGLEPEYIVRRPALITYSLKARLEPRYIVMKILQGKGLLSSDYCSLVVESERYFRSRFIEYYKESVPELPDVYAAARAGKIPPHLQP
;
A
#
# COMPACT_ATOMS: atom_id res chain seq x y z
N MET A 1 16.24 8.58 -10.10
CA MET A 1 14.96 7.86 -10.03
C MET A 1 13.75 8.73 -10.39
N LEU A 2 13.42 9.75 -9.59
CA LEU A 2 12.18 10.53 -9.73
C LEU A 2 12.06 11.31 -11.06
N LYS A 3 13.17 11.87 -11.61
CA LYS A 3 13.14 12.61 -12.88
C LYS A 3 12.56 11.79 -14.05
N ILE A 4 12.93 10.51 -14.16
CA ILE A 4 12.44 9.61 -15.22
C ILE A 4 10.95 9.28 -15.00
N ALA A 5 10.54 9.09 -13.75
CA ALA A 5 9.15 8.83 -13.40
C ALA A 5 8.25 10.04 -13.71
N VAL A 6 8.70 11.27 -13.46
CA VAL A 6 7.97 12.51 -13.77
C VAL A 6 7.74 12.69 -15.27
N VAL A 7 8.74 12.39 -16.12
CA VAL A 7 8.57 12.45 -17.59
C VAL A 7 7.49 11.48 -18.05
N LYS A 8 7.44 10.29 -17.47
CA LYS A 8 6.44 9.26 -17.81
C LYS A 8 5.07 9.52 -17.17
N HIS A 9 5.03 10.24 -16.05
CA HIS A 9 3.80 10.51 -15.32
C HIS A 9 3.80 11.94 -14.72
N PRO A 10 3.42 12.94 -15.53
CA PRO A 10 3.44 14.34 -15.09
C PRO A 10 2.53 14.66 -13.89
N SER A 11 1.54 13.81 -13.59
CA SER A 11 0.68 13.95 -12.41
C SER A 11 1.46 13.92 -11.09
N LEU A 12 2.68 13.37 -11.07
CA LEU A 12 3.57 13.38 -9.92
C LEU A 12 3.95 14.80 -9.49
N LEU A 13 3.93 15.77 -10.40
CA LEU A 13 4.15 17.18 -10.09
C LEU A 13 3.06 17.79 -9.20
N ARG A 14 1.90 17.12 -9.06
CA ARG A 14 0.84 17.52 -8.12
C ARG A 14 1.13 17.10 -6.68
N SER A 15 2.12 16.24 -6.46
CA SER A 15 2.54 15.79 -5.13
C SER A 15 3.72 16.63 -4.63
N SER A 16 3.79 16.86 -3.32
CA SER A 16 4.98 17.45 -2.73
C SER A 16 6.18 16.49 -2.84
N GLU A 17 7.39 17.04 -2.89
CA GLU A 17 8.62 16.25 -2.92
C GLU A 17 8.71 15.32 -1.71
N ASP A 18 8.36 15.81 -0.52
CA ASP A 18 8.34 15.01 0.70
C ASP A 18 7.38 13.83 0.62
N ASN A 19 6.19 14.03 0.06
CA ASN A 19 5.23 12.94 -0.10
C ASN A 19 5.74 11.87 -1.07
N LEU A 20 6.37 12.28 -2.18
CA LEU A 20 6.98 11.35 -3.13
C LEU A 20 8.14 10.58 -2.49
N ARG A 21 9.01 11.28 -1.75
CA ARG A 21 10.14 10.69 -1.03
C ARG A 21 9.67 9.65 -0.02
N ASN A 22 8.76 10.03 0.88
CA ASN A 22 8.21 9.13 1.90
C ASN A 22 7.54 7.90 1.26
N THR A 23 6.85 8.10 0.13
CA THR A 23 6.21 7.00 -0.60
C THR A 23 7.24 6.03 -1.19
N VAL A 24 8.29 6.55 -1.83
CA VAL A 24 9.37 5.72 -2.39
C VAL A 24 10.12 4.98 -1.29
N GLU A 25 10.47 5.66 -0.19
CA GLU A 25 11.14 5.05 0.95
C GLU A 25 10.30 3.93 1.58
N PHE A 26 8.99 4.12 1.71
CA PHE A 26 8.09 3.06 2.16
C PHE A 26 8.10 1.84 1.21
N LEU A 27 7.98 2.08 -0.10
CA LEU A 27 7.96 1.00 -1.09
C LEU A 27 9.27 0.21 -1.14
N ILE A 28 10.41 0.87 -0.93
CA ILE A 28 11.72 0.19 -0.90
C ILE A 28 11.93 -0.48 0.45
N ASN A 29 11.90 0.28 1.54
CA ASN A 29 12.38 -0.19 2.85
C ASN A 29 11.39 -1.08 3.58
N LYS A 30 10.09 -0.88 3.38
CA LYS A 30 9.03 -1.61 4.09
C LYS A 30 8.44 -2.72 3.24
N VAL A 31 8.12 -2.39 1.98
CA VAL A 31 7.54 -3.38 1.06
C VAL A 31 8.62 -4.27 0.42
N GLY A 32 9.85 -3.76 0.23
CA GLY A 32 10.93 -4.51 -0.40
C GLY A 32 10.88 -4.49 -1.93
N LEU A 33 10.32 -3.43 -2.54
CA LEU A 33 10.32 -3.31 -3.99
C LEU A 33 11.63 -2.73 -4.51
N GLU A 34 12.12 -3.31 -5.60
CA GLU A 34 13.31 -2.81 -6.29
C GLU A 34 13.05 -1.40 -6.89
N PRO A 35 14.02 -0.48 -6.79
CA PRO A 35 13.98 0.84 -7.41
C PRO A 35 13.53 0.85 -8.87
N GLU A 36 14.08 -0.06 -9.68
CA GLU A 36 13.79 -0.20 -11.11
C GLU A 36 12.33 -0.59 -11.35
N TYR A 37 11.78 -1.44 -10.49
CA TYR A 37 10.39 -1.86 -10.55
C TYR A 37 9.44 -0.67 -10.29
N ILE A 38 9.76 0.17 -9.31
CA ILE A 38 8.99 1.39 -8.99
C ILE A 38 9.04 2.38 -10.16
N VAL A 39 10.21 2.63 -10.75
CA VAL A 39 10.36 3.54 -11.90
C VAL A 39 9.56 3.09 -13.11
N ARG A 40 9.45 1.78 -13.33
CA ARG A 40 8.62 1.21 -14.42
C ARG A 40 7.13 1.32 -14.14
N ARG A 41 6.71 1.58 -12.91
CA ARG A 41 5.31 1.65 -12.47
C ARG A 41 5.04 2.93 -11.68
N PRO A 42 5.15 4.11 -12.30
CA PRO A 42 4.99 5.40 -11.62
C PRO A 42 3.59 5.59 -11.02
N ALA A 43 2.58 4.83 -11.45
CA ALA A 43 1.26 4.84 -10.80
C ALA A 43 1.34 4.46 -9.31
N LEU A 44 2.27 3.59 -8.89
CA LEU A 44 2.43 3.18 -7.49
C LEU A 44 2.73 4.36 -6.58
N ILE A 45 3.54 5.32 -7.05
CA ILE A 45 3.94 6.50 -6.29
C ILE A 45 2.91 7.65 -6.38
N THR A 46 1.82 7.48 -7.17
CA THR A 46 0.69 8.43 -7.17
C THR A 46 -0.38 8.12 -6.14
N TYR A 47 -0.38 6.91 -5.58
CA TYR A 47 -1.36 6.53 -4.56
C TYR A 47 -1.01 7.18 -3.22
N SER A 48 -2.04 7.51 -2.44
CA SER A 48 -1.86 8.05 -1.09
C SER A 48 -1.15 7.04 -0.20
N LEU A 49 -0.01 7.44 0.37
CA LEU A 49 0.74 6.64 1.33
C LEU A 49 -0.14 6.23 2.52
N LYS A 50 -0.79 7.21 3.17
CA LYS A 50 -1.59 7.00 4.38
C LYS A 50 -2.97 6.39 4.12
N ALA A 51 -3.64 6.76 3.04
CA ALA A 51 -5.00 6.29 2.79
C ALA A 51 -5.07 4.96 2.02
N ARG A 52 -4.00 4.57 1.31
CA ARG A 52 -4.00 3.37 0.46
C ARG A 52 -2.79 2.48 0.68
N LEU A 53 -1.56 2.98 0.57
CA LEU A 53 -0.38 2.11 0.55
C LEU A 53 -0.14 1.42 1.90
N GLU A 54 -0.05 2.18 2.98
CA GLU A 54 0.17 1.63 4.33
C GLU A 54 -1.01 0.75 4.79
N PRO A 55 -2.29 1.15 4.69
CA PRO A 55 -3.39 0.31 5.13
C PRO A 55 -3.45 -1.04 4.41
N ARG A 56 -3.16 -1.06 3.10
CA ARG A 56 -3.17 -2.31 2.33
C ARG A 56 -1.96 -3.18 2.60
N TYR A 57 -0.82 -2.58 2.96
CA TYR A 57 0.36 -3.32 3.40
C TYR A 57 0.10 -4.05 4.71
N ILE A 58 -0.53 -3.40 5.68
CA ILE A 58 -0.88 -4.02 6.97
C ILE A 58 -1.80 -5.22 6.77
N VAL A 59 -2.86 -5.07 5.96
CA VAL A 59 -3.77 -6.17 5.62
C VAL A 59 -3.01 -7.33 4.98
N MET A 60 -2.12 -7.04 4.03
CA MET A 60 -1.28 -8.06 3.40
C MET A 60 -0.44 -8.82 4.43
N LYS A 61 0.25 -8.10 5.34
CA LYS A 61 1.12 -8.70 6.35
C LYS A 61 0.35 -9.57 7.35
N ILE A 62 -0.84 -9.15 7.76
CA ILE A 62 -1.71 -9.95 8.64
C ILE A 62 -2.13 -11.25 7.93
N LEU A 63 -2.62 -11.15 6.69
CA LEU A 63 -3.07 -12.32 5.94
C LEU A 63 -1.92 -13.28 5.60
N GLN A 64 -0.76 -12.76 5.21
CA GLN A 64 0.45 -13.56 5.00
C GLN A 64 0.93 -14.23 6.29
N GLY A 65 0.92 -13.51 7.42
CA GLY A 65 1.29 -14.05 8.72
C GLY A 65 0.38 -15.19 9.19
N LYS A 66 -0.87 -15.23 8.72
CA LYS A 66 -1.83 -16.32 8.95
C LYS A 66 -1.84 -17.38 7.85
N GLY A 67 -0.97 -17.27 6.84
CA GLY A 67 -0.90 -18.21 5.71
C GLY A 67 -2.10 -18.15 4.75
N LEU A 68 -2.92 -17.09 4.82
CA LEU A 68 -4.15 -16.96 4.04
C LEU A 68 -3.95 -16.28 2.68
N LEU A 69 -2.78 -15.68 2.45
CA LEU A 69 -2.50 -14.91 1.24
C LEU A 69 -1.06 -15.15 0.76
N SER A 70 -0.92 -15.39 -0.55
CA SER A 70 0.38 -15.50 -1.23
C SER A 70 0.60 -14.43 -2.32
N SER A 71 -0.37 -13.54 -2.53
CA SER A 71 -0.29 -12.49 -3.54
C SER A 71 0.78 -11.44 -3.24
N ASP A 72 1.35 -10.86 -4.30
CA ASP A 72 2.30 -9.75 -4.20
C ASP A 72 1.60 -8.44 -3.82
N TYR A 73 2.34 -7.54 -3.18
CA TYR A 73 1.84 -6.24 -2.72
C TYR A 73 1.23 -5.39 -3.83
N CYS A 74 1.82 -5.40 -5.03
CA CYS A 74 1.37 -4.54 -6.12
C CYS A 74 -0.01 -4.96 -6.63
N SER A 75 -0.31 -6.27 -6.63
CA SER A 75 -1.65 -6.76 -6.96
C SER A 75 -2.74 -6.21 -6.03
N LEU A 76 -2.43 -6.02 -4.75
CA LEU A 76 -3.37 -5.46 -3.77
C LEU A 76 -3.56 -3.95 -3.93
N VAL A 77 -2.50 -3.22 -4.29
CA VAL A 77 -2.51 -1.74 -4.35
C VAL A 77 -3.29 -1.20 -5.56
N VAL A 78 -3.22 -1.89 -6.69
CA VAL A 78 -3.89 -1.44 -7.94
C VAL A 78 -5.40 -1.61 -7.90
N GLU A 79 -5.91 -2.48 -7.03
CA GLU A 79 -7.34 -2.74 -6.89
C GLU A 79 -8.12 -1.48 -6.52
N SER A 80 -9.34 -1.34 -7.05
CA SER A 80 -10.24 -0.28 -6.61
C SER A 80 -10.58 -0.47 -5.12
N GLU A 81 -11.02 0.59 -4.44
CA GLU A 81 -11.40 0.46 -3.03
C GLU A 81 -12.51 -0.58 -2.83
N ARG A 82 -13.48 -0.60 -3.73
CA ARG A 82 -14.60 -1.56 -3.71
C ARG A 82 -14.10 -3.00 -3.81
N TYR A 83 -13.22 -3.28 -4.78
CA TYR A 83 -12.69 -4.63 -4.99
C TYR A 83 -11.75 -5.04 -3.86
N PHE A 84 -10.90 -4.12 -3.40
CA PHE A 84 -10.00 -4.40 -2.28
C PHE A 84 -10.78 -4.81 -1.02
N ARG A 85 -11.80 -4.04 -0.64
CA ARG A 85 -12.63 -4.36 0.52
C ARG A 85 -13.34 -5.69 0.37
N SER A 86 -13.94 -5.96 -0.78
CA SER A 86 -14.64 -7.23 -1.02
C SER A 86 -13.70 -8.43 -0.96
N ARG A 87 -12.54 -8.37 -1.64
CA ARG A 87 -11.62 -9.51 -1.79
C ARG A 87 -10.73 -9.76 -0.58
N PHE A 88 -10.37 -8.72 0.17
CA PHE A 88 -9.36 -8.84 1.22
C PHE A 88 -9.88 -8.52 2.61
N ILE A 89 -10.95 -7.73 2.75
CA ILE A 89 -11.51 -7.40 4.06
C ILE A 89 -12.73 -8.27 4.35
N GLU A 90 -13.74 -8.20 3.50
CA GLU A 90 -15.00 -8.92 3.67
C GLU A 90 -14.82 -10.43 3.54
N TYR A 91 -14.07 -10.88 2.54
CA TYR A 91 -13.80 -12.30 2.30
C TYR A 91 -13.11 -12.99 3.49
N TYR A 92 -12.19 -12.29 4.17
CA TYR A 92 -11.43 -12.86 5.28
C TYR A 92 -11.98 -12.49 6.66
N LYS A 93 -13.08 -11.73 6.76
CA LYS A 93 -13.59 -11.23 8.05
C LYS A 93 -13.94 -12.34 9.04
N GLU A 94 -14.34 -13.51 8.56
CA GLU A 94 -14.71 -14.64 9.43
C GLU A 94 -13.46 -15.35 9.97
N SER A 95 -12.41 -15.47 9.14
CA SER A 95 -11.13 -16.06 9.53
C SER A 95 -10.23 -15.10 10.30
N VAL A 96 -10.39 -13.79 10.07
CA VAL A 96 -9.61 -12.70 10.66
C VAL A 96 -10.57 -11.57 11.09
N PRO A 97 -11.31 -11.74 12.20
CA PRO A 97 -12.32 -10.78 12.65
C PRO A 97 -11.77 -9.37 12.91
N GLU A 98 -10.49 -9.24 13.23
CA GLU A 98 -9.83 -7.96 13.48
C GLU A 98 -9.56 -7.13 12.21
N LEU A 99 -9.66 -7.74 11.02
CA LEU A 99 -9.21 -7.13 9.76
C LEU A 99 -9.97 -5.86 9.35
N PRO A 100 -11.31 -5.79 9.46
CA PRO A 100 -12.05 -4.57 9.14
C PRO A 100 -11.66 -3.38 10.02
N ASP A 101 -11.52 -3.61 11.33
CA ASP A 101 -11.19 -2.56 12.31
C ASP A 101 -9.75 -2.10 12.15
N VAL A 102 -8.80 -3.03 11.95
CA VAL A 102 -7.40 -2.69 11.66
C VAL A 102 -7.29 -1.87 10.37
N TYR A 103 -8.01 -2.26 9.31
CA TYR A 103 -7.98 -1.51 8.06
C TYR A 103 -8.59 -0.11 8.20
N ALA A 104 -9.71 0.03 8.92
CA ALA A 104 -10.34 1.31 9.19
C ALA A 104 -9.43 2.23 10.04
N ALA A 105 -8.82 1.69 11.09
CA ALA A 105 -7.88 2.42 11.94
C ALA A 105 -6.64 2.86 11.14
N ALA A 106 -6.07 1.99 10.31
CA ALA A 106 -4.93 2.31 9.47
C ALA A 106 -5.24 3.45 8.48
N ARG A 107 -6.42 3.43 7.83
CA ARG A 107 -6.85 4.52 6.95
C ARG A 107 -7.05 5.84 7.68
N ALA A 108 -7.40 5.81 8.97
CA ALA A 108 -7.50 6.98 9.83
C ALA A 108 -6.14 7.45 10.38
N GLY A 109 -5.02 6.82 9.98
CA GLY A 109 -3.68 7.11 10.48
C GLY A 109 -3.42 6.60 11.91
N LYS A 110 -4.31 5.77 12.44
CA LYS A 110 -4.25 5.20 13.80
C LYS A 110 -3.70 3.78 13.75
N ILE A 111 -2.48 3.62 13.25
CA ILE A 111 -1.84 2.30 13.13
C ILE A 111 -1.22 1.91 14.49
N PRO A 112 -1.57 0.75 15.07
CA PRO A 112 -0.95 0.26 16.30
C PRO A 112 0.58 0.14 16.15
N PRO A 113 1.40 0.46 17.16
CA PRO A 113 2.87 0.48 17.03
C PRO A 113 3.51 -0.81 16.50
N HIS A 114 2.94 -1.97 16.84
CA HIS A 114 3.41 -3.28 16.38
C HIS A 114 3.01 -3.62 14.92
N LEU A 115 2.12 -2.82 14.33
CA LEU A 115 1.70 -2.89 12.93
C LEU A 115 2.13 -1.66 12.14
N GLN A 116 2.85 -0.71 12.77
CA GLN A 116 3.45 0.42 12.07
C GLN A 116 4.52 -0.12 11.12
N PRO A 117 4.48 0.26 9.83
CA PRO A 117 5.45 -0.22 8.86
C PRO A 117 6.87 0.08 9.30
#